data_AF-A0A943M4Y3-F1
#
_entry.id   AF-A0A943M4Y3-F1
#
_cell.length_a   1.000
_cell.length_b   1.000
_cell.length_c   1.000
_cell.angle_alpha   90.00
_cell.angle_beta   90.00
_cell.angle_gamma   90.00
#
_symmetry.space_group_name_H-M   'P 1'
#
loop_
_entity.id
_entity.type
_entity.pdbx_description
1 polymer ?
#
loop_
_entity_poly.entity_id
_entity_poly.type
_entity_poly.pdbx_seq_one_letter_code
_entity_poly.pdbx_strand_id
1 'polypeptide(L)' 'LNAIYGDELFKRLSEEELSFECDCSRERFENALLTLGKDELQAMKDEDHGAEIVCQFCQTKYEFSEADLEELIND' A
#
# COMPACT_ATOMS: atom_id res chain seq x y z
N LEU A 1 -2.69 31.89 -12.89
CA LEU A 1 -4.07 32.42 -12.98
C LEU A 1 -4.20 33.52 -14.04
N ASN A 2 -3.22 34.42 -14.19
CA ASN A 2 -3.23 35.44 -15.27
C ASN A 2 -3.34 34.84 -16.68
N ALA A 3 -2.75 33.67 -16.94
CA ALA A 3 -2.91 32.95 -18.21
C ALA A 3 -4.36 32.46 -18.48
N ILE A 4 -5.21 32.41 -17.45
CA ILE A 4 -6.63 31.99 -17.54
C ILE A 4 -7.55 33.22 -17.45
N TYR A 5 -7.31 34.15 -16.52
CA TYR A 5 -8.20 35.28 -16.21
C TYR A 5 -7.79 36.63 -16.84
N GLY A 6 -6.60 36.73 -17.46
CA GLY A 6 -6.13 37.99 -18.06
C GLY A 6 -6.08 39.14 -17.04
N ASP A 7 -6.74 40.25 -17.36
CA ASP A 7 -6.85 41.45 -16.53
C ASP A 7 -8.08 41.46 -15.61
N GLU A 8 -8.91 40.42 -15.64
CA GLU A 8 -10.07 40.33 -14.75
C GLU A 8 -9.66 40.07 -13.30
N LEU A 9 -10.31 40.76 -12.36
CA LEU A 9 -10.02 40.64 -10.93
C LEU A 9 -10.55 39.31 -10.39
N PHE A 10 -9.68 38.55 -9.71
CA PHE A 10 -10.06 37.35 -8.98
C PHE A 10 -9.66 37.45 -7.50
N LYS A 11 -10.31 36.65 -6.65
CA LYS A 11 -9.99 36.52 -5.23
C LYS A 11 -9.66 35.08 -4.91
N ARG A 12 -8.44 34.83 -4.41
CA ARG A 12 -8.06 33.53 -3.82
C ARG A 12 -8.76 33.39 -2.47
N LEU A 13 -9.55 32.33 -2.30
CA LEU A 13 -10.30 32.08 -1.06
C LEU A 13 -9.50 31.27 -0.04
N SER A 14 -8.74 30.28 -0.52
CA SER A 14 -7.86 29.44 0.28
C SER A 14 -6.69 28.95 -0.57
N GLU A 15 -5.70 28.40 0.10
CA GLU A 15 -4.59 27.67 -0.50
C GLU A 15 -4.22 26.54 0.47
N GLU A 16 -3.98 25.37 -0.09
CA GLU A 16 -3.59 24.18 0.65
C GLU A 16 -2.43 23.53 -0.10
N GLU A 17 -1.49 22.99 0.66
CA GLU A 17 -0.41 22.20 0.08
C GLU A 17 -0.96 20.86 -0.40
N LEU A 18 -0.62 20.50 -1.62
CA LEU A 18 -0.98 19.22 -2.20
C LEU A 18 0.22 18.30 -2.14
N SER A 19 0.02 17.12 -1.58
CA SER A 19 0.98 16.03 -1.55
C SER A 19 0.31 14.72 -1.99
N PHE A 20 1.13 13.77 -2.44
CA PHE A 20 0.69 12.40 -2.62
C PHE A 20 0.80 11.67 -1.29
N GLU A 21 -0.28 11.02 -0.86
CA GLU A 21 -0.32 10.20 0.35
C GLU A 21 -1.03 8.87 0.05
N CYS A 22 -0.49 7.77 0.58
CA CYS A 22 -1.07 6.44 0.48
C CYS A 22 -1.16 5.82 1.86
N ASP A 23 -2.30 5.21 2.16
CA ASP A 23 -2.64 4.59 3.44
C ASP A 23 -2.27 3.09 3.49
N CYS A 24 -1.32 2.65 2.66
CA CYS A 24 -0.84 1.28 2.71
C CYS A 24 0.10 1.07 3.90
N SER A 25 0.01 -0.08 4.54
CA SER A 25 0.89 -0.46 5.65
C SER A 25 1.17 -1.96 5.58
N ARG A 26 2.23 -2.38 6.28
CA ARG A 26 2.57 -3.81 6.40
C ARG A 26 1.42 -4.58 7.06
N GLU A 27 0.91 -4.06 8.18
CA GLU A 27 -0.25 -4.61 8.91
C GLU A 27 -1.47 -4.81 8.02
N ARG A 28 -1.77 -3.86 7.12
CA ARG A 28 -2.90 -3.98 6.19
C ARG A 28 -2.72 -5.17 5.23
N PHE A 29 -1.49 -5.44 4.80
CA PHE A 29 -1.17 -6.57 3.93
C PHE A 29 -1.05 -7.89 4.69
N GLU A 30 -0.60 -7.90 5.94
CA GLU A 30 -0.65 -9.07 6.84
C GLU A 30 -2.09 -9.53 7.03
N ASN A 31 -3.00 -8.59 7.32
CA ASN A 31 -4.43 -8.89 7.42
C ASN A 31 -5.01 -9.44 6.11
N ALA A 32 -4.51 -8.99 4.96
CA ALA A 32 -4.92 -9.54 3.67
C ALA A 32 -4.42 -10.96 3.46
N LEU A 33 -3.15 -11.26 3.81
CA LEU A 33 -2.57 -12.59 3.76
C LEU A 33 -3.32 -13.60 4.63
N LEU A 34 -3.77 -13.19 5.83
CA LEU A 34 -4.59 -14.04 6.71
C LEU A 34 -5.91 -14.51 6.06
N THR A 35 -6.40 -13.80 5.03
CA THR A 35 -7.61 -14.21 4.30
C THR A 35 -7.39 -15.32 3.28
N LEU A 36 -6.14 -15.61 2.90
CA LEU A 36 -5.76 -16.61 1.89
C LEU A 36 -5.84 -18.05 2.39
N GLY A 37 -6.05 -18.26 3.69
CA GLY A 37 -6.14 -19.59 4.29
C GLY A 37 -4.77 -20.26 4.43
N LYS A 38 -4.69 -21.24 5.34
CA LYS A 38 -3.41 -21.81 5.79
C LYS A 38 -2.67 -22.55 4.67
N ASP A 39 -3.38 -23.23 3.78
CA ASP A 39 -2.77 -24.01 2.69
C ASP A 39 -2.05 -23.10 1.68
N GLU A 40 -2.62 -21.94 1.34
CA GLU A 40 -2.01 -20.98 0.41
C GLU A 40 -0.77 -20.31 1.04
N LEU A 41 -0.85 -19.93 2.32
CA LEU A 41 0.28 -19.38 3.06
C LEU A 41 1.43 -20.40 3.21
N GLN A 42 1.09 -21.68 3.42
CA GLN A 42 2.08 -22.75 3.48
C GLN A 42 2.78 -22.95 2.13
N ALA A 43 2.04 -22.91 1.02
CA ALA A 43 2.63 -23.00 -0.32
C ALA A 43 3.58 -21.82 -0.60
N MET A 44 3.21 -20.58 -0.25
CA MET A 44 4.09 -19.42 -0.37
C MET A 44 5.38 -19.57 0.45
N LYS A 45 5.29 -20.18 1.63
CA LYS A 45 6.45 -20.44 2.47
C LYS A 45 7.36 -21.53 1.88
N ASP A 46 6.79 -22.66 1.47
CA ASP A 46 7.58 -23.84 1.10
C ASP A 46 8.08 -23.82 -0.35
N GLU A 47 7.33 -23.19 -1.26
CA GLU A 47 7.65 -23.15 -2.70
C GLU A 47 8.31 -21.82 -3.10
N ASP A 48 7.78 -20.69 -2.63
CA ASP A 48 8.23 -19.35 -3.00
C ASP A 48 9.25 -18.76 -2.01
N HIS A 49 9.48 -19.44 -0.87
CA HIS A 49 10.41 -19.02 0.19
C HIS A 49 10.12 -17.60 0.73
N GLY A 50 8.84 -17.21 0.74
CA GLY A 50 8.37 -15.88 1.13
C GLY A 50 7.31 -15.31 0.19
N ALA A 51 6.92 -14.06 0.42
CA ALA A 51 5.98 -13.34 -0.44
C ALA A 51 6.37 -11.86 -0.61
N GLU A 52 6.22 -11.32 -1.82
CA GLU A 52 6.31 -9.89 -2.10
C GLU A 52 4.92 -9.36 -2.44
N ILE A 53 4.47 -8.33 -1.71
CA ILE A 53 3.26 -7.59 -2.04
C ILE A 53 3.62 -6.19 -2.48
N VAL A 54 3.18 -5.83 -3.69
CA VAL A 54 3.33 -4.49 -4.25
C VAL A 54 2.01 -3.73 -4.10
N CYS A 55 2.03 -2.59 -3.42
CA CYS A 55 0.88 -1.71 -3.36
C CYS A 55 0.59 -1.15 -4.77
N GLN A 56 -0.60 -1.42 -5.31
CA GLN A 56 -0.97 -0.97 -6.66
C GLN A 56 -1.12 0.56 -6.78
N PHE A 57 -1.23 1.28 -5.65
CA PHE A 57 -1.41 2.73 -5.63
C PHE A 57 -0.08 3.50 -5.55
N CYS A 58 0.75 3.18 -4.56
CA CYS A 58 2.02 3.88 -4.32
C CYS A 58 3.26 3.11 -4.78
N GLN A 59 3.11 1.85 -5.24
CA GLN A 59 4.19 0.96 -5.67
C GLN A 59 5.19 0.58 -4.57
N THR A 60 4.88 0.85 -3.30
CA THR A 60 5.67 0.35 -2.18
C THR A 60 5.63 -1.17 -2.15
N LYS A 61 6.81 -1.78 -2.01
CA LYS A 61 7.02 -3.22 -1.86
C LYS A 61 7.07 -3.60 -0.38
N TYR A 62 6.35 -4.65 -0.03
CA TYR A 62 6.34 -5.27 1.28
C TYR A 62 6.79 -6.72 1.13
N GLU A 63 7.94 -7.06 1.73
CA GLU A 63 8.49 -8.41 1.73
C GLU A 63 8.11 -9.14 3.01
N PHE A 64 7.61 -10.36 2.88
CA PHE A 64 7.28 -11.28 3.96
C PHE A 64 8.19 -12.49 3.85
N SER A 65 8.99 -12.71 4.88
CA SER A 65 9.89 -13.85 5.01
C SER A 65 9.13 -15.13 5.37
N GLU A 66 9.79 -16.29 5.24
CA GLU A 66 9.25 -17.57 5.72
C GLU A 66 8.87 -17.53 7.22
N ALA A 67 9.58 -16.75 8.02
CA ALA A 67 9.28 -16.57 9.44
C ALA A 67 8.00 -15.74 9.64
N ASP A 68 7.81 -14.68 8.86
CA ASP A 68 6.58 -13.89 8.88
C ASP A 68 5.37 -14.76 8.47
N LEU A 69 5.53 -15.56 7.41
CA LEU A 69 4.47 -16.48 6.97
C LEU A 69 4.18 -17.56 8.01
N GLU A 70 5.19 -18.10 8.69
CA GLU A 70 5.02 -19.05 9.79
C GLU A 70 4.26 -18.43 10.97
N GLU A 71 4.52 -17.17 11.32
CA GLU A 71 3.76 -16.46 12.34
C GLU A 71 2.29 -16.31 11.92
N LEU A 72 2.02 -15.92 10.68
CA LEU A 72 0.65 -15.78 10.14
C LEU A 72 -0.12 -17.12 10.06
N ILE A 73 0.58 -18.24 9.83
CA ILE A 73 -0.03 -19.58 9.81
C ILE A 73 -0.43 -20.03 11.22
N ASN A 74 0.33 -19.61 12.24
CA ASN A 74 0.13 -20.03 13.62
C ASN A 74 -0.80 -19.12 14.44
N ASP A 75 -1.19 -17.97 13.90
CA ASP A 75 -2.29 -17.12 14.41
C ASP A 75 -3.67 -17.81 14.21
#